data_AF-A0A2S6TJ62-F1
#
_entry.id   AF-A0A2S6TJ62-F1
#
_cell.length_a   1.000
_cell.length_b   1.000
_cell.length_c   1.000
_cell.angle_alpha   90.00
_cell.angle_beta   90.00
_cell.angle_gamma   90.00
#
_symmetry.space_group_name_H-M   'P 1'
#
loop_
_entity.id
_entity.type
_entity.pdbx_description
1 polymer ?
#
loop_
_entity_poly.entity_id
_entity_poly.type
_entity_poly.pdbx_seq_one_letter_code
_entity_poly.pdbx_strand_id
1 'polypeptide(L)' 'MRYIPVLLFAAIVLIQNPANAACGKVSIADMNWPSATLLAHIDLFVLKHGFGCDADVVPGDTMPTGTSM' A
#
# COMPACT_ATOMS: atom_id res chain seq x y z
N MET A 1 15.03 -25.27 32.06
CA MET A 1 14.76 -25.73 30.67
C MET A 1 13.35 -25.41 30.17
N ARG A 2 12.35 -25.15 31.04
CA ARG A 2 10.95 -24.89 30.62
C ARG A 2 10.65 -23.49 30.04
N TYR A 3 11.55 -22.50 30.24
CA TYR A 3 11.36 -21.11 29.79
C TYR A 3 12.11 -20.74 28.50
N ILE A 4 13.00 -21.61 28.03
CA ILE A 4 13.75 -21.44 26.77
C ILE A 4 12.81 -21.23 25.55
N PRO A 5 11.72 -21.99 25.36
CA PRO A 5 10.85 -21.76 24.20
C PRO A 5 10.10 -20.43 24.28
N VAL A 6 9.79 -19.96 25.49
CA VAL A 6 9.10 -18.68 25.72
C VAL A 6 10.02 -17.50 25.39
N LEU A 7 11.28 -17.58 25.79
CA LEU A 7 12.29 -16.55 25.46
C LEU A 7 12.62 -16.53 23.96
N LEU A 8 12.63 -17.68 23.30
CA LEU A 8 12.86 -17.78 21.86
C LEU A 8 11.70 -17.17 21.05
N PHE A 9 10.46 -17.41 21.49
CA PHE A 9 9.26 -16.84 20.86
C PHE A 9 9.19 -15.31 21.02
N ALA A 10 9.54 -14.79 22.19
CA ALA A 10 9.57 -13.35 22.45
C ALA A 10 10.61 -12.61 21.59
N ALA A 11 11.75 -13.24 21.28
CA ALA A 11 12.78 -12.65 20.44
C ALA A 11 12.34 -12.48 18.97
N ILE A 12 11.48 -13.37 18.46
CA ILE A 12 11.00 -13.35 17.06
C ILE A 12 10.01 -12.20 16.83
N VAL A 13 9.24 -11.81 17.85
CA VAL A 13 8.25 -10.72 17.74
C VAL A 13 8.90 -9.35 17.61
N LEU A 14 10.16 -9.18 18.04
CA LEU A 14 10.84 -7.87 18.03
C LEU A 14 11.50 -7.53 16.68
N ILE A 15 11.54 -8.45 15.71
CA ILE A 15 12.18 -8.24 14.39
C ILE A 15 11.13 -7.83 13.34
N GLN A 16 10.20 -6.94 13.71
CA GLN A 16 9.24 -6.39 12.75
C GLN A 16 9.94 -5.31 11.93
N ASN A 17 10.46 -5.69 10.76
CA ASN A 17 11.01 -4.74 9.80
C ASN A 17 9.82 -3.94 9.20
N PRO A 18 9.67 -2.62 9.44
CA PRO A 18 8.67 -1.85 8.73
C PRO A 18 9.03 -1.88 7.25
N ALA A 19 8.12 -2.39 6.42
CA ALA A 19 8.28 -2.38 4.98
C ALA A 19 8.34 -0.92 4.50
N ASN A 20 9.54 -0.37 4.37
CA ASN A 20 9.76 0.95 3.79
C ASN A 20 9.63 0.80 2.28
N ALA A 21 8.45 1.12 1.75
CA ALA A 21 8.28 1.19 0.30
C ALA A 21 9.20 2.29 -0.23
N ALA A 22 10.09 1.95 -1.16
CA ALA A 22 10.86 2.95 -1.92
C ALA A 22 9.89 3.69 -2.85
N CYS A 23 9.15 4.65 -2.30
CA CYS A 23 8.08 5.31 -3.03
C CYS A 23 8.66 6.33 -4.01
N GLY A 24 8.60 5.96 -5.30
CA GLY A 24 8.62 6.92 -6.39
C GLY A 24 7.26 7.60 -6.57
N LYS A 25 7.08 8.37 -7.64
CA LYS A 25 5.79 8.97 -7.98
C LYS A 25 4.81 7.86 -8.38
N VAL A 26 3.72 7.71 -7.63
CA VAL A 26 2.68 6.72 -7.87
C VAL A 26 1.49 7.40 -8.56
N SER A 27 0.97 6.79 -9.62
CA SER A 27 -0.24 7.27 -10.31
C SER A 27 -1.32 6.20 -10.26
N ILE A 28 -2.48 6.55 -9.73
CA ILE A 28 -3.62 5.66 -9.52
C ILE A 28 -4.67 5.97 -10.58
N ALA A 29 -5.12 4.96 -11.34
CA ALA A 29 -6.17 5.14 -12.33
C ALA A 29 -7.56 5.08 -11.67
N ASP A 30 -8.34 6.16 -11.77
CA ASP A 30 -9.74 6.20 -11.34
C ASP A 30 -10.64 5.72 -12.49
N MET A 31 -11.30 4.59 -12.27
CA MET A 31 -11.95 3.84 -13.34
C MET A 31 -13.39 4.29 -13.68
N ASN A 32 -13.80 5.48 -13.25
CA ASN A 32 -15.12 6.10 -13.55
C ASN A 32 -16.35 5.43 -12.90
N TRP A 33 -16.30 4.19 -12.43
CA TRP A 33 -17.41 3.58 -11.67
C TRP A 33 -17.29 3.83 -10.16
N PRO A 34 -18.42 3.99 -9.42
CA PRO A 34 -18.40 4.51 -8.04
C PRO A 34 -17.54 3.73 -7.05
N SER A 35 -17.50 2.40 -7.14
CA SER A 35 -16.68 1.58 -6.24
C SER A 35 -15.18 1.73 -6.52
N ALA A 36 -14.75 1.88 -7.77
CA ALA A 36 -13.35 2.14 -8.08
C ALA A 36 -12.93 3.53 -7.67
N THR A 37 -13.77 4.55 -7.88
CA THR A 37 -13.48 5.91 -7.42
C THR A 37 -13.30 5.93 -5.90
N LEU A 38 -14.16 5.26 -5.15
CA LEU A 38 -13.99 5.14 -3.70
C LEU A 38 -12.64 4.51 -3.34
N LEU A 39 -12.29 3.39 -3.97
CA LEU A 39 -11.03 2.69 -3.69
C LEU A 39 -9.81 3.53 -4.08
N ALA A 40 -9.80 4.18 -5.25
CA ALA A 40 -8.71 5.04 -5.69
C ALA A 40 -8.39 6.16 -4.69
N HIS A 41 -9.42 6.74 -4.07
CA HIS A 41 -9.27 7.77 -3.04
C HIS A 41 -8.83 7.21 -1.68
N ILE A 42 -9.26 5.99 -1.31
CA ILE A 42 -8.75 5.29 -0.13
C ILE A 42 -7.26 4.97 -0.31
N ASP A 43 -6.88 4.44 -1.47
CA ASP A 43 -5.50 4.09 -1.78
C ASP A 43 -4.62 5.34 -1.79
N LEU A 44 -5.10 6.45 -2.37
CA LEU A 44 -4.42 7.75 -2.31
C LEU A 44 -4.17 8.19 -0.86
N PHE A 45 -5.18 8.09 0.01
CA PHE A 45 -5.05 8.46 1.42
C PHE A 45 -4.02 7.60 2.15
N VAL A 46 -4.08 6.27 1.96
CA VAL A 46 -3.15 5.33 2.59
C VAL A 46 -1.72 5.53 2.08
N LEU A 47 -1.53 5.77 0.79
CA LEU A 47 -0.20 6.01 0.23
C LEU A 47 0.38 7.34 0.73
N LYS A 48 -0.40 8.42 0.77
CA LYS A 48 0.06 9.72 1.27
C LYS A 48 0.33 9.74 2.77
N HIS A 49 -0.61 9.21 3.56
CA HIS A 49 -0.58 9.37 5.02
C HIS A 49 -0.07 8.13 5.77
N GLY A 50 -0.27 6.94 5.22
CA GLY A 50 0.22 5.69 5.80
C GLY A 50 1.64 5.35 5.40
N PHE A 51 2.00 5.61 4.14
CA PHE A 51 3.31 5.25 3.59
C PHE A 51 4.21 6.44 3.24
N GLY A 52 3.70 7.67 3.27
CA GLY A 52 4.48 8.88 2.96
C GLY A 52 4.88 9.01 1.49
N CYS A 53 4.12 8.38 0.59
CA CYS A 53 4.39 8.32 -0.84
C CYS A 53 3.75 9.50 -1.59
N ASP A 54 4.43 9.98 -2.63
CA ASP A 54 3.85 10.95 -3.56
C ASP A 54 2.94 10.23 -4.56
N ALA A 55 1.63 10.33 -4.34
CA ALA A 55 0.62 9.65 -5.12
C ALA A 55 -0.39 10.64 -5.73
N ASP A 56 -0.82 10.40 -6.97
CA ASP A 56 -1.86 11.19 -7.64
C ASP A 56 -2.87 10.27 -8.32
N VAL A 57 -4.08 10.80 -8.54
CA VAL A 57 -5.14 10.10 -9.26
C VAL A 57 -5.22 10.64 -10.68
N VAL A 58 -5.25 9.75 -11.66
CA VAL A 58 -5.43 10.07 -13.09
C VAL A 58 -6.71 9.43 -13.61
N PRO A 59 -7.43 10.07 -14.55
CA PRO A 59 -8.60 9.47 -15.18
C PRO A 59 -8.24 8.17 -15.89
N GLY A 60 -9.03 7.12 -15.68
CA GLY A 60 -8.84 5.81 -16.30
C GLY A 60 -10.16 5.10 -16.58
N ASP A 61 -10.02 3.97 -17.27
CA ASP A 61 -11.04 2.95 -17.54
C ASP A 61 -10.26 1.72 -18.01
N THR A 62 -10.91 0.57 -18.15
CA THR A 62 -10.35 -0.68 -18.67
C THR A 62 -9.51 -0.50 -19.94
N MET A 63 -9.99 0.30 -20.90
CA MET A 63 -9.29 0.55 -22.16
C MET A 63 -8.02 1.43 -22.02
N PRO A 64 -8.10 2.69 -21.53
CA PRO A 64 -6.90 3.54 -21.38
C PRO A 64 -5.93 2.97 -20.33
N THR A 65 -6.42 2.37 -19.24
CA THR A 65 -5.53 1.78 -18.24
C THR A 65 -4.82 0.55 -18.79
N GLY A 66 -5.53 -0.33 -19.51
CA GLY A 66 -4.92 -1.53 -20.10
C GLY A 66 -3.85 -1.25 -21.17
N THR A 67 -3.84 -0.05 -21.75
CA THR A 67 -2.83 0.39 -22.72
C THR A 67 -1.69 1.22 -22.12
N SER A 68 -1.86 1.69 -20.88
CA SER A 68 -0.92 2.59 -20.19
C SER A 68 -0.04 1.90 -19.14
N MET A 69 -0.26 0.61 -18.90
CA MET A 69 0.46 -0.24 -17.94
C MET A 69 1.39 -1.19 -18.69
#